data_AF-A0A3A6EN31-F1
#
_entry.id   AF-A0A3A6EN31-F1
#
_cell.length_a   1.000
_cell.length_b   1.000
_cell.length_c   1.000
_cell.angle_alpha   90.00
_cell.angle_beta   90.00
_cell.angle_gamma   90.00
#
_symmetry.space_group_name_H-M   'P 1'
#
loop_
_entity.id
_entity.type
_entity.pdbx_description
1 polymer ?
#
loop_
_entity_poly.entity_id
_entity_poly.type
_entity_poly.pdbx_seq_one_letter_code
_entity_poly.pdbx_strand_id
1 'polypeptide(L)' 'MCDVKKYEELYKEIEKLKPEDTLQLVLEAETEEQREFYEMVGDFLLQKKQKKVIERNLF' A
#
# COMPACT_ATOMS: atom_id res chain seq x y z
N MET A 1 -4.47 -1.13 -25.61
CA MET A 1 -3.65 -2.09 -24.82
C MET A 1 -3.36 -1.45 -23.48
N CYS A 2 -3.51 -2.17 -22.37
CA CYS A 2 -3.17 -1.65 -21.05
C CYS A 2 -1.64 -1.67 -20.90
N ASP A 3 -1.02 -0.56 -20.51
CA ASP A 3 0.42 -0.47 -20.29
C ASP A 3 0.80 -1.14 -18.96
N VAL A 4 0.79 -2.47 -18.96
CA VAL A 4 1.07 -3.31 -17.78
C VAL A 4 2.35 -2.88 -17.06
N LYS A 5 3.39 -2.49 -17.81
CA LYS A 5 4.68 -2.02 -17.26
C LYS A 5 4.53 -0.77 -16.39
N LYS A 6 3.69 0.18 -16.81
CA LYS A 6 3.44 1.42 -16.05
C LYS A 6 2.79 1.10 -14.70
N TYR A 7 1.81 0.20 -14.70
CA TYR A 7 1.13 -0.21 -13.46
C TYR A 7 2.03 -1.09 -12.58
N GLU A 8 2.93 -1.88 -13.16
CA GLU A 8 3.93 -2.64 -12.41
C GLU A 8 4.94 -1.72 -11.71
N GLU A 9 5.37 -0.64 -12.38
CA GLU A 9 6.23 0.38 -11.77
C GLU A 9 5.52 1.10 -10.62
N LEU A 10 4.28 1.53 -10.82
CA LEU A 10 3.44 2.13 -9.76
C LEU A 10 3.28 1.18 -8.57
N TYR A 11 3.02 -0.10 -8.82
CA TYR A 11 2.93 -1.10 -7.75
C TYR A 11 4.23 -1.19 -6.94
N LYS A 12 5.40 -1.17 -7.59
CA LYS A 12 6.71 -1.21 -6.91
C LYS A 12 6.97 0.04 -6.09
N GLU A 13 6.45 1.19 -6.50
CA GLU A 13 6.54 2.43 -5.71
C GLU A 13 5.62 2.37 -4.49
N ILE A 14 4.38 1.92 -4.67
CA ILE A 14 3.42 1.74 -3.58
C ILE A 14 3.92 0.72 -2.56
N GLU A 15 4.54 -0.40 -2.99
CA GLU A 15 5.09 -1.40 -2.06
C GLU A 15 6.17 -0.83 -1.12
N LYS A 16 6.88 0.22 -1.56
CA LYS A 16 7.93 0.87 -0.75
C LYS A 16 7.38 1.84 0.30
N LEU A 17 6.10 2.20 0.22
CA LEU A 17 5.49 3.11 1.18
C LEU A 17 5.56 2.53 2.60
N LYS A 18 5.92 3.39 3.54
CA LYS A 18 5.86 3.08 4.96
C LYS A 18 4.44 3.34 5.48
N PRO A 19 4.08 2.75 6.63
CA PRO A 19 2.77 3.00 7.24
C PRO A 19 2.51 4.49 7.46
N GLU A 20 3.54 5.26 7.82
CA GLU A 20 3.44 6.70 8.04
C GLU A 20 3.12 7.44 6.73
N ASP A 21 3.73 7.02 5.62
CA ASP A 21 3.49 7.61 4.29
C ASP A 21 2.05 7.33 3.83
N THR A 22 1.54 6.10 4.06
CA THR A 22 0.15 5.77 3.72
C THR A 22 -0.86 6.53 4.56
N LEU A 23 -0.57 6.78 5.85
CA LEU A 23 -1.42 7.60 6.70
C LEU A 23 -1.46 9.05 6.24
N GLN A 24 -0.33 9.59 5.77
CA GLN A 24 -0.29 10.94 5.21
C GLN A 24 -1.15 11.02 3.93
N LEU A 25 -1.11 10.03 3.05
CA LEU A 25 -1.96 10.00 1.85
C LEU A 25 -3.45 10.00 2.19
N VAL A 26 -3.86 9.28 3.25
CA VAL A 26 -5.24 9.28 3.77
C VAL A 26 -5.63 10.65 4.31
N LEU A 27 -4.74 11.32 5.04
CA LEU A 27 -4.99 12.63 5.64
C LEU A 27 -5.06 13.77 4.61
N GLU A 28 -4.23 13.69 3.58
CA GLU A 28 -4.15 14.68 2.49
C GLU A 28 -5.15 14.37 1.36
N ALA A 29 -5.94 13.30 1.47
CA ALA A 29 -6.95 12.95 0.48
C ALA A 29 -8.02 14.04 0.38
N GLU A 30 -8.28 14.51 -0.85
CA GLU A 30 -9.26 15.57 -1.09
C GLU A 30 -10.69 15.04 -1.09
N THR A 31 -10.87 13.76 -1.44
CA THR A 31 -12.19 13.11 -1.52
C THR A 31 -12.26 11.88 -0.63
N GLU A 32 -13.49 11.54 -0.23
CA GLU A 32 -13.78 10.32 0.51
C GLU A 32 -13.33 9.06 -0.26
N GLU A 33 -13.57 9.02 -1.58
CA GLU A 33 -13.12 7.91 -2.43
C GLU A 33 -11.59 7.76 -2.46
N GLN A 34 -10.83 8.87 -2.55
CA GLN A 34 -9.37 8.82 -2.47
C GLN A 34 -8.90 8.34 -1.12
N ARG A 35 -9.57 8.79 -0.05
CA ARG A 35 -9.27 8.39 1.32
C ARG A 35 -9.47 6.88 1.51
N GLU A 36 -10.63 6.36 1.10
CA GLU A 36 -10.94 4.92 1.15
C GLU A 36 -9.92 4.10 0.35
N PHE A 37 -9.51 4.59 -0.83
CA PHE A 37 -8.48 3.95 -1.63
C PHE A 37 -7.14 3.87 -0.90
N TYR A 38 -6.67 4.97 -0.31
CA TYR A 38 -5.40 4.99 0.43
C TYR A 38 -5.46 4.17 1.72
N GLU A 39 -6.60 4.14 2.41
CA GLU A 39 -6.83 3.26 3.57
C GLU A 39 -6.70 1.79 3.17
N MET A 40 -7.35 1.38 2.06
CA MET A 40 -7.25 0.02 1.53
C MET A 40 -5.82 -0.37 1.15
N VAL A 41 -5.07 0.54 0.51
CA VAL A 41 -3.66 0.32 0.15
C VAL A 41 -2.79 0.19 1.41
N GLY A 42 -3.02 1.04 2.41
CA GLY A 42 -2.33 0.99 3.70
C GLY A 42 -2.51 -0.35 4.40
N ASP A 43 -3.77 -0.80 4.51
CA ASP A 43 -4.12 -2.09 5.12
C ASP A 43 -3.48 -3.26 4.36
N PHE A 44 -3.49 -3.24 3.03
CA PHE A 44 -2.83 -4.25 2.22
C PHE A 44 -1.32 -4.35 2.51
N LEU A 45 -0.63 -3.21 2.61
CA LEU A 45 0.81 -3.19 2.92
C LEU A 45 1.10 -3.67 4.33
N LEU A 46 0.26 -3.33 5.31
CA LEU A 46 0.37 -3.81 6.69
C LEU A 46 0.18 -5.32 6.77
N GLN A 47 -0.86 -5.86 6.14
CA GLN A 47 -1.10 -7.31 6.08
C GLN A 47 0.05 -8.06 5.41
N LYS A 48 0.61 -7.51 4.33
CA LYS A 48 1.78 -8.09 3.64
C LYS A 48 3.01 -8.12 4.55
N LYS A 49 3.25 -7.06 5.34
CA LYS A 49 4.34 -7.03 6.33
C LYS A 49 4.11 -8.05 7.45
N GLN A 50 2.89 -8.12 7.98
CA GLN A 50 2.53 -9.09 9.03
C GLN A 50 2.72 -10.53 8.56
N LYS A 51 2.26 -10.87 7.35
CA LYS A 51 2.49 -12.21 6.76
C LYS A 51 3.99 -12.54 6.66
N LYS A 52 4.81 -11.61 6.18
CA LYS A 52 6.27 -11.79 6.13
C LYS A 52 6.90 -11.97 7.51
N VAL A 53 6.40 -11.26 8.53
CA VAL A 53 6.89 -11.41 9.92
C VAL A 53 6.47 -12.76 10.49
N ILE A 54 5.23 -13.22 10.24
CA ILE A 54 4.76 -14.54 10.67
C ILE A 54 5.56 -15.64 9.96
N GLU A 55 5.80 -15.54 8.65
CA GLU A 55 6.65 -16.47 7.91
C GLU A 55 8.09 -16.50 8.44
N ARG A 56 8.62 -15.36 8.91
CA ARG A 56 9.96 -15.27 9.50
C ARG A 56 10.02 -15.71 10.97
N ASN A 57 8.92 -15.55 11.70
CA ASN A 57 8.76 -15.95 13.10
C ASN A 57 8.06 -17.32 13.24
N LEU A 58 7.95 -18.10 12.17
CA LEU A 58 7.55 -19.52 12.19
C LEU A 58 8.73 -20.43 12.59
N PHE A 59 9.52 -19.97 13.57
CA PHE A 59 10.44 -20.73 14.40
C PHE A 59 10.30 -20.28 15.85
#